data_AF-A0A9P6XSS0-F1
#
_entry.id   AF-A0A9P6XSS0-F1
#
_cell.length_a   1.000
_cell.length_b   1.000
_cell.length_c   1.000
_cell.angle_alpha   90.00
_cell.angle_beta   90.00
_cell.angle_gamma   90.00
#
_symmetry.space_group_name_H-M   'P 1'
#
loop_
_entity.id
_entity.type
_entity.pdbx_description
1 polymer ?
#
loop_
_entity_poly.entity_id
_entity_poly.type
_entity_poly.pdbx_seq_one_letter_code
_entity_poly.pdbx_strand_id
1 'polypeptide(L)'
;MPRLSARNLISRKIGLLMQPVVETLSGLERRVDLAVSVADVEKEVQAQLKRVARTAKVPGFRPGKAPLAMLERSHGPSIRYDVINSQVGRARHRRHAGVHRHVRGLPRSRRAGPVVPGRHPF
;
A
#
# COMPACT_ATOMS: atom_id res chain seq x y z
N MET A 1 50.48 5.93 6.55
CA MET A 1 49.21 6.65 6.78
C MET A 1 48.17 6.20 5.74
N PRO A 2 47.35 5.18 6.00
CA PRO A 2 46.39 4.66 5.02
C PRO A 2 45.03 5.38 5.11
N ARG A 3 44.58 5.98 4.00
CA ARG A 3 43.22 6.54 3.85
C ARG A 3 42.25 5.41 3.48
N LEU A 4 41.51 4.90 4.46
CA LEU A 4 40.28 4.14 4.21
C LEU A 4 39.19 5.11 3.72
N SER A 5 38.84 5.07 2.44
CA SER A 5 37.51 5.55 1.99
C SER A 5 36.68 4.32 1.68
N ALA A 6 35.87 3.94 2.66
CA ALA A 6 34.96 2.82 2.56
C ALA A 6 33.96 3.06 1.44
N ARG A 7 34.00 2.15 0.46
CA ARG A 7 32.87 1.66 -0.35
C ARG A 7 31.53 2.10 0.27
N ASN A 8 30.83 3.04 -0.36
CA ASN A 8 29.48 3.41 0.06
C ASN A 8 28.50 2.31 -0.37
N LEU A 9 28.59 1.22 0.38
CA LEU A 9 27.77 0.04 0.42
C LEU A 9 26.45 0.40 1.08
N ILE A 10 25.54 1.04 0.32
CA ILE A 10 24.12 1.12 0.69
C ILE A 10 23.27 0.55 -0.45
N SER A 11 23.77 -0.54 -1.05
CA SER A 11 22.92 -1.61 -1.56
C SER A 11 22.78 -2.63 -0.44
N ARG A 12 21.84 -2.38 0.47
CA ARG A 12 21.36 -3.40 1.40
C ARG A 12 19.84 -3.32 1.48
N LYS A 13 19.24 -4.46 1.11
CA LYS A 13 17.92 -4.91 1.54
C LYS A 13 16.72 -4.43 0.72
N ILE A 14 16.66 -4.96 -0.49
CA ILE A 14 15.44 -5.52 -1.07
C ILE A 14 14.72 -6.34 0.03
N GLY A 15 13.53 -5.88 0.43
CA GLY A 15 12.67 -6.51 1.45
C GLY A 15 12.23 -5.53 2.53
N LEU A 16 11.02 -4.98 2.38
CA LEU A 16 10.35 -4.01 3.26
C LEU A 16 11.05 -2.65 3.43
N LEU A 17 10.69 -1.68 2.60
CA LEU A 17 10.78 -0.28 3.00
C LEU A 17 9.66 0.51 2.32
N MET A 18 8.53 0.63 3.04
CA MET A 18 7.67 1.80 2.92
C MET A 18 8.51 3.01 3.34
N GLN A 19 9.29 3.58 2.42
CA GLN A 19 9.99 4.85 2.63
C GLN A 19 9.11 5.97 2.11
N PRO A 20 8.38 6.67 2.99
CA PRO A 20 7.91 7.97 2.59
C PRO A 20 9.02 8.98 2.51
N VAL A 21 9.21 9.51 1.31
CA VAL A 21 9.82 10.82 1.08
C VAL A 21 8.87 11.83 1.71
N VAL A 22 9.37 12.58 2.69
CA VAL A 22 8.60 13.64 3.36
C VAL A 22 9.12 14.97 2.84
N GLU A 23 8.37 15.57 1.93
CA GLU A 23 8.68 16.89 1.37
C GLU A 23 8.03 17.98 2.24
N THR A 24 8.80 19.03 2.53
CA THR A 24 8.30 20.22 3.25
C THR A 24 7.94 21.28 2.22
N LEU A 25 6.64 21.49 1.99
CA LEU A 25 6.14 22.33 0.90
C LEU A 25 6.11 23.82 1.28
N SER A 26 5.53 24.17 2.45
CA SER A 26 5.64 25.49 3.10
C SER A 26 4.91 25.48 4.46
N GLY A 27 5.33 26.32 5.42
CA GLY A 27 4.65 26.47 6.72
C GLY A 27 4.48 25.14 7.51
N LEU A 28 3.24 24.81 7.86
CA LEU A 28 2.89 23.58 8.59
C LEU A 28 2.51 22.41 7.66
N GLU A 29 2.50 22.62 6.35
CA GLU A 29 2.11 21.58 5.39
C GLU A 29 3.22 20.55 5.21
N ARG A 30 2.85 19.27 5.31
CA ARG A 30 3.75 18.15 5.09
C ARG A 30 3.13 17.21 4.09
N ARG A 31 3.88 16.87 3.03
CA ARG A 31 3.50 15.85 2.08
C ARG A 31 4.21 14.54 2.44
N VAL A 32 3.46 13.44 2.37
CA VAL A 32 3.96 12.10 2.66
C VAL A 32 3.59 11.23 1.48
N ASP A 33 4.58 10.82 0.68
CA ASP A 33 4.33 9.89 -0.41
C ASP A 33 4.33 8.45 0.13
N LEU A 34 3.23 7.73 -0.08
CA LEU A 34 3.08 6.34 0.37
C LEU A 34 3.14 5.41 -0.84
N ALA A 35 4.08 4.47 -0.83
CA ALA A 35 4.11 3.37 -1.79
C ALA A 35 3.45 2.13 -1.18
N VAL A 36 2.50 1.54 -1.90
CA VAL A 36 1.88 0.25 -1.56
C VAL A 36 2.31 -0.77 -2.59
N SER A 37 2.85 -1.90 -2.14
CA SER A 37 3.28 -2.98 -3.02
C SER A 37 2.06 -3.67 -3.66
N VAL A 38 2.10 -3.85 -4.98
CA VAL A 38 1.06 -4.59 -5.72
C VAL A 38 0.98 -6.04 -5.25
N ALA A 39 2.12 -6.68 -4.96
CA ALA A 39 2.16 -8.06 -4.49
C ALA A 39 1.46 -8.24 -3.13
N ASP A 40 1.60 -7.25 -2.23
CA ASP A 40 0.94 -7.29 -0.91
C ASP A 40 -0.57 -7.08 -1.03
N VAL A 41 -1.00 -6.25 -1.99
CA VAL A 41 -2.43 -6.05 -2.31
C VAL A 41 -3.02 -7.34 -2.86
N GLU A 42 -2.40 -7.94 -3.89
CA GLU A 42 -2.91 -9.18 -4.50
C GLU A 42 -2.99 -10.33 -3.48
N LYS A 43 -1.99 -10.46 -2.59
CA LYS A 43 -2.01 -11.47 -1.53
C LYS A 43 -3.22 -11.30 -0.59
N GLU A 44 -3.51 -10.08 -0.18
CA GLU A 44 -4.63 -9.80 0.72
C GLU A 44 -5.99 -9.93 0.00
N VAL A 45 -6.06 -9.56 -1.28
CA VAL A 45 -7.23 -9.77 -2.14
C VAL A 45 -7.55 -11.26 -2.26
N GLN A 46 -6.55 -12.09 -2.52
CA GLN A 46 -6.72 -13.54 -2.59
C GLN A 46 -7.16 -14.12 -1.23
N ALA A 47 -6.66 -13.60 -0.12
CA ALA A 47 -7.09 -14.00 1.22
C ALA A 47 -8.56 -13.64 1.50
N GLN A 48 -8.97 -12.42 1.13
CA GLN A 48 -10.35 -11.94 1.22
C GLN A 48 -11.30 -12.77 0.35
N LEU A 49 -10.94 -12.99 -0.92
CA LEU A 49 -11.73 -13.84 -1.84
C LEU A 49 -11.95 -15.24 -1.28
N LYS A 50 -10.91 -15.86 -0.68
CA LYS A 50 -11.05 -17.17 -0.02
C LYS A 50 -11.98 -17.14 1.19
N ARG A 51 -12.03 -16.04 1.95
CA ARG A 51 -12.97 -15.89 3.08
C ARG A 51 -14.39 -15.79 2.58
N VAL A 52 -14.63 -14.93 1.59
CA VAL A 52 -15.95 -14.78 0.95
C VAL A 52 -16.39 -16.09 0.32
N ALA A 53 -15.49 -16.81 -0.36
CA ALA A 53 -15.80 -18.08 -1.01
C ALA A 53 -16.37 -19.13 -0.07
N ARG A 54 -15.96 -19.15 1.21
CA ARG A 54 -16.44 -20.12 2.22
C ARG A 54 -17.92 -19.90 2.59
N THR A 55 -18.41 -18.68 2.49
CA THR A 55 -19.78 -18.31 2.91
C THR A 55 -20.67 -17.85 1.76
N ALA A 56 -20.10 -17.61 0.58
CA ALA A 56 -20.81 -17.14 -0.59
C ALA A 56 -21.92 -18.12 -1.00
N LYS A 57 -23.12 -17.57 -1.17
CA LYS A 57 -24.27 -18.25 -1.76
C LYS A 57 -24.32 -17.84 -3.22
N VAL A 58 -24.01 -18.76 -4.11
CA VAL A 58 -24.01 -18.54 -5.56
C VAL A 58 -25.05 -19.47 -6.18
N PRO A 59 -25.96 -18.97 -7.03
CA PRO A 59 -26.95 -19.81 -7.70
C PRO A 59 -26.31 -21.02 -8.40
N GLY A 60 -26.89 -22.21 -8.21
CA GLY A 60 -26.36 -23.45 -8.78
C GLY A 60 -25.19 -24.09 -8.01
N PHE A 61 -24.63 -23.42 -7.00
CA PHE A 61 -23.56 -23.96 -6.17
C PHE A 61 -24.01 -24.11 -4.72
N ARG A 62 -23.64 -25.24 -4.11
CA ARG A 62 -23.74 -25.38 -2.65
C ARG A 62 -22.88 -24.29 -1.99
N PRO A 63 -23.35 -23.62 -0.93
CA PRO A 63 -22.57 -22.59 -0.24
C PRO A 63 -21.16 -23.10 0.09
N GLY A 64 -20.14 -22.29 -0.21
CA GLY A 64 -18.74 -22.69 -0.03
C GLY A 64 -18.08 -23.43 -1.20
N LYS A 65 -18.84 -23.80 -2.26
CA LYS A 65 -18.35 -24.60 -3.40
C LYS A 65 -18.39 -23.87 -4.74
N ALA A 66 -18.60 -22.56 -4.73
CA ALA A 66 -18.51 -21.75 -5.93
C ALA A 66 -17.04 -21.63 -6.42
N PRO A 67 -16.78 -21.64 -7.74
CA PRO A 67 -15.44 -21.46 -8.28
C PRO A 67 -14.87 -20.07 -7.94
N LEU A 68 -13.59 -20.03 -7.54
CA LEU A 68 -12.91 -18.77 -7.23
C LEU A 68 -12.88 -17.80 -8.41
N ALA A 69 -12.70 -18.28 -9.63
CA ALA A 69 -12.67 -17.44 -10.84
C ALA A 69 -14.00 -16.68 -11.06
N MET A 70 -15.13 -17.28 -10.67
CA MET A 70 -16.44 -16.63 -10.77
C MET A 70 -16.59 -15.56 -9.69
N LEU A 71 -16.18 -15.88 -8.46
CA LEU A 71 -16.19 -14.92 -7.34
C LEU A 71 -15.21 -13.76 -7.56
N GLU A 72 -14.08 -14.00 -8.22
CA GLU A 72 -13.14 -12.96 -8.60
C GLU A 72 -13.75 -12.01 -9.63
N ARG A 73 -14.54 -12.51 -10.59
CA ARG A 73 -15.24 -11.64 -11.54
C ARG A 73 -16.31 -10.78 -10.86
N SER A 74 -17.06 -11.33 -9.91
CA SER A 74 -18.15 -10.59 -9.24
C SER A 74 -17.68 -9.69 -8.10
N HIS A 75 -16.80 -10.18 -7.23
CA HIS A 75 -16.36 -9.49 -6.01
C HIS A 75 -14.93 -8.95 -6.10
N GLY A 76 -14.12 -9.37 -7.07
CA GLY A 76 -12.72 -8.98 -7.20
C GLY A 76 -12.50 -7.47 -7.22
N PRO A 77 -13.22 -6.68 -8.05
CA PRO A 77 -13.05 -5.23 -8.08
C PRO A 77 -13.32 -4.59 -6.71
N SER A 78 -14.45 -4.92 -6.07
CA SER A 78 -14.82 -4.37 -4.75
C SER A 78 -13.79 -4.73 -3.69
N ILE A 79 -13.40 -6.01 -3.61
CA ILE A 79 -12.40 -6.48 -2.64
C ILE A 79 -11.05 -5.79 -2.88
N ARG A 80 -10.63 -5.60 -4.13
CA ARG A 80 -9.39 -4.87 -4.45
C ARG A 80 -9.45 -3.44 -3.96
N TYR A 81 -10.56 -2.72 -4.18
CA TYR A 81 -10.73 -1.36 -3.65
C TYR A 81 -10.66 -1.32 -2.12
N ASP A 82 -11.35 -2.23 -1.45
CA ASP A 82 -11.35 -2.30 0.02
C ASP A 82 -9.97 -2.60 0.58
N VAL A 83 -9.23 -3.54 -0.04
CA VAL A 83 -7.86 -3.88 0.34
C VAL A 83 -6.93 -2.70 0.14
N ILE A 84 -6.99 -2.00 -1.00
CA ILE A 84 -6.15 -0.83 -1.27
C ILE A 84 -6.42 0.26 -0.22
N ASN A 85 -7.69 0.59 0.02
CA ASN A 85 -8.07 1.59 1.02
C ASN A 85 -7.62 1.20 2.43
N SER A 86 -7.76 -0.07 2.79
CA SER A 86 -7.29 -0.60 4.07
C SER A 86 -5.77 -0.52 4.20
N GLN A 87 -5.01 -0.89 3.17
CA GLN A 87 -3.54 -0.79 3.15
C GLN A 87 -3.07 0.66 3.26
N VAL A 88 -3.67 1.58 2.50
CA VAL A 88 -3.35 3.02 2.56
C VAL A 88 -3.70 3.59 3.94
N GLY A 89 -4.85 3.22 4.51
CA GLY A 89 -5.24 3.62 5.85
C GLY A 89 -4.26 3.14 6.92
N ARG A 90 -3.86 1.87 6.87
CA ARG A 90 -2.84 1.30 7.76
C ARG A 90 -1.48 1.98 7.60
N ALA A 91 -1.06 2.20 6.36
CA ALA A 91 0.19 2.87 6.04
C ALA A 91 0.27 4.28 6.62
N ARG A 92 -0.83 5.02 6.45
CA ARG A 92 -0.99 6.36 6.98
C ARG A 92 -1.00 6.35 8.51
N HIS A 93 -1.79 5.48 9.14
CA HIS A 93 -1.88 5.38 10.60
C HIS A 93 -0.51 5.08 11.24
N ARG A 94 0.22 4.10 10.69
CA ARG A 94 1.56 3.74 11.18
C ARG A 94 2.54 4.90 11.11
N ARG A 95 2.47 5.73 10.05
CA ARG A 95 3.32 6.91 9.90
C ARG A 95 2.93 8.04 10.86
N HIS A 96 1.64 8.30 11.09
CA HIS A 96 1.21 9.30 12.08
C HIS A 96 1.53 8.89 13.51
N ALA A 97 1.44 7.59 13.83
CA ALA A 97 1.80 7.10 15.16
C ALA A 97 3.29 7.31 15.49
N GLY A 98 4.18 7.25 14.50
CA GLY A 98 5.62 7.46 14.69
C GLY A 98 6.07 8.94 14.64
N VAL A 99 5.19 9.86 14.25
CA VAL A 99 5.52 11.29 14.13
C VAL A 99 4.56 12.03 15.06
N HIS A 100 5.03 12.38 16.26
CA HIS A 100 4.33 13.24 17.25
C HIS A 100 4.05 14.65 16.69
N ARG A 101 3.25 14.76 15.63
CA ARG A 101 2.79 16.03 15.07
C ARG A 101 1.29 15.91 14.85
N HIS A 102 0.55 16.71 15.61
CA HIS A 102 -0.88 16.87 15.41
C HIS A 102 -1.13 17.39 13.99
N VAL A 103 -1.85 16.59 13.21
CA VAL A 103 -2.35 17.03 11.90
C VAL A 103 -3.49 18.01 12.18
N ARG A 104 -3.34 19.25 11.74
CA ARG A 104 -4.46 20.20 11.77
C ARG A 104 -5.42 19.83 10.64
N GLY A 105 -6.60 19.32 10.98
CA GLY A 105 -7.66 18.95 10.03
C GLY A 105 -7.51 17.56 9.37
N LEU A 106 -8.41 17.25 8.43
CA LEU A 106 -8.38 16.01 7.65
C LEU A 106 -7.35 16.16 6.51
N PRO A 107 -6.36 15.27 6.39
CA PRO A 107 -5.40 15.35 5.32
C PRO A 107 -6.04 14.95 3.99
N ARG A 108 -5.66 15.69 2.95
CA ARG A 108 -6.14 15.50 1.58
C ARG A 108 -5.32 14.40 0.92
N SER A 109 -5.95 13.28 0.59
CA SER A 109 -5.32 12.19 -0.16
C SER A 109 -5.42 12.47 -1.67
N ARG A 110 -4.28 12.62 -2.34
CA ARG A 110 -4.20 12.69 -3.81
C ARG A 110 -3.64 11.36 -4.33
N ARG A 111 -4.26 10.78 -5.36
CA ARG A 111 -3.65 9.67 -6.10
C ARG A 111 -2.37 10.18 -6.75
N ALA A 112 -1.22 9.70 -6.31
CA ALA A 112 0.04 9.95 -7.00
C ALA A 112 -0.03 9.28 -8.39
N GLY A 113 0.47 9.96 -9.43
CA GLY A 113 0.62 9.37 -10.76
C GLY A 113 1.58 8.16 -10.73
N PRO A 114 1.74 7.44 -11.86
CA PRO A 114 2.72 6.38 -11.94
C PRO A 114 4.10 6.92 -11.52
N VAL A 115 4.68 6.31 -10.49
CA VAL A 115 6.04 6.62 -10.05
C VAL A 115 6.97 6.08 -11.14
N VAL A 116 7.41 6.96 -12.04
CA VAL A 116 8.40 6.60 -13.05
C VAL A 116 9.75 6.57 -12.34
N PRO A 117 10.39 5.41 -12.15
CA PRO A 117 11.71 5.36 -11.54
C PRO A 117 12.68 6.15 -12.41
N GLY A 118 13.37 7.14 -11.82
CA GLY A 118 14.38 7.96 -12.50
C GLY A 118 13.93 9.35 -12.98
N ARG A 119 12.67 9.75 -12.74
CA ARG A 119 12.23 11.14 -12.97
C ARG A 119 11.88 11.80 -11.63
N HIS A 120 12.89 12.34 -10.95
CA HIS A 120 12.66 13.34 -9.92
C HIS A 120 12.30 14.67 -10.63
N PRO A 121 11.23 15.37 -10.24
CA PRO A 121 11.07 16.76 -10.64
C PRO A 121 12.19 17.57 -9.97
N PHE A 122 12.86 18.42 -10.76
CA PHE A 122 13.71 19.50 -10.23
C PHE A 122 12.88 20.46 -9.39
#